data_AF-A0A0J7KCW0-F1
#
_entry.id   AF-A0A0J7KCW0-F1
#
_cell.length_a   1.000
_cell.length_b   1.000
_cell.length_c   1.000
_cell.angle_alpha   90.00
_cell.angle_beta   90.00
_cell.angle_gamma   90.00
#
_symmetry.space_group_name_H-M   'P 1'
#
loop_
_entity.id
_entity.type
_entity.pdbx_description
1 polymer ?
#
loop_
_entity_poly.entity_id
_entity_poly.type
_entity_poly.pdbx_seq_one_letter_code
_entity_poly.pdbx_strand_id
1 'polypeptide(L)'
;MMHAMSEHAGVGVLPFDGMGLYEQPRPPRLVFKMPRVVPDQKSKFESDELFRRLSRESEVRYTGYRDRPQEERQVRFQNGCREGHTEIAFAATGTNLQLVFGNASGNYAVDPCDCDFDKEHGK
;
A
#
# COMPACT_ATOMS: atom_id res chain seq x y z
N MET A 1 -44.85 -1.94 -45.90
CA MET A 1 -45.50 -0.64 -46.21
C MET A 1 -46.48 -0.36 -45.09
N MET A 2 -46.39 0.84 -44.52
CA MET A 2 -47.04 1.31 -43.28
C MET A 2 -48.56 1.23 -43.34
N HIS A 3 -49.23 1.09 -42.19
CA HIS A 3 -50.34 1.99 -41.80
C HIS A 3 -50.63 1.85 -40.29
N ALA A 4 -50.54 2.98 -39.59
CA ALA A 4 -50.95 3.20 -38.22
C ALA A 4 -52.48 3.19 -38.06
N MET A 5 -52.98 3.00 -36.83
CA MET A 5 -53.89 3.97 -36.18
C MET A 5 -53.97 3.74 -34.67
N SER A 6 -54.04 4.88 -33.98
CA SER A 6 -54.23 5.17 -32.56
C SER A 6 -55.63 4.80 -32.06
N GLU A 7 -55.81 4.47 -30.78
CA GLU A 7 -56.79 5.15 -29.92
C GLU A 7 -56.62 4.85 -28.41
N HIS A 8 -56.78 5.92 -27.63
CA HIS A 8 -56.80 5.99 -26.16
C HIS A 8 -58.17 5.57 -25.59
N ALA A 9 -58.19 4.94 -24.42
CA ALA A 9 -59.00 5.34 -23.24
C ALA A 9 -59.09 4.19 -22.23
N GLY A 10 -58.92 4.47 -20.94
CA GLY A 10 -59.18 3.49 -19.88
C GLY A 10 -58.53 3.85 -18.55
N VAL A 11 -59.17 4.74 -17.81
CA VAL A 11 -58.80 5.20 -16.47
C VAL A 11 -58.88 4.04 -15.47
N GLY A 12 -57.83 3.85 -14.67
CA GLY A 12 -57.76 2.81 -13.63
C GLY A 12 -56.72 3.16 -12.58
N VAL A 13 -57.01 4.22 -11.81
CA VAL A 13 -56.23 4.65 -10.64
C VAL A 13 -56.29 3.55 -9.57
N LEU A 14 -55.15 3.00 -9.17
CA LEU A 14 -55.04 2.22 -7.93
C LEU A 14 -54.04 2.90 -6.98
N PRO A 15 -54.32 2.86 -5.66
CA PRO A 15 -54.05 3.98 -4.76
C PRO A 15 -52.77 3.74 -3.96
N PHE A 16 -51.62 4.00 -4.55
CA PHE A 16 -50.36 4.09 -3.79
C PHE A 16 -49.46 5.23 -4.28
N ASP A 17 -50.05 6.33 -4.74
CA ASP A 17 -49.39 7.64 -4.73
C ASP A 17 -49.46 8.20 -3.31
N GLY A 18 -48.54 7.76 -2.46
CA GLY A 18 -48.64 8.09 -1.04
C GLY A 18 -47.51 7.58 -0.16
N MET A 19 -46.28 7.51 -0.64
CA MET A 19 -45.13 7.64 0.24
C MET A 19 -44.03 8.33 -0.54
N GLY A 20 -43.86 9.63 -0.26
CA GLY A 20 -42.62 10.31 -0.59
C GLY A 20 -41.49 9.47 -0.02
N LEU A 21 -40.78 8.77 -0.92
CA LEU A 21 -39.46 8.25 -0.60
C LEU A 21 -38.70 9.46 -0.15
N TYR A 22 -38.52 9.57 1.16
CA TYR A 22 -37.59 10.47 1.78
C TYR A 22 -36.29 10.28 1.00
N GLU A 23 -35.99 11.18 0.06
CA GLU A 23 -34.67 11.28 -0.51
C GLU A 23 -33.84 11.62 0.70
N GLN A 24 -33.24 10.58 1.30
CA GLN A 24 -32.25 10.77 2.35
C GLN A 24 -31.31 11.80 1.76
N PRO A 25 -31.18 13.00 2.37
CA PRO A 25 -30.12 13.89 1.99
C PRO A 25 -28.87 13.05 2.16
N ARG A 26 -28.23 12.64 1.06
CA ARG A 26 -26.98 11.89 1.14
C ARG A 26 -26.12 12.77 2.01
N PRO A 27 -25.71 12.33 3.21
CA PRO A 27 -24.93 13.17 4.09
C PRO A 27 -23.76 13.65 3.23
N PRO A 28 -23.47 14.97 3.23
CA PRO A 28 -22.41 15.51 2.42
C PRO A 28 -21.21 14.61 2.65
N ARG A 29 -20.65 14.07 1.56
CA ARG A 29 -19.41 13.29 1.63
C ARG A 29 -18.34 14.28 2.09
N LEU A 30 -18.31 14.52 3.39
CA LEU A 30 -17.22 15.12 4.11
C LEU A 30 -16.07 14.16 3.82
N VAL A 31 -15.33 14.50 2.77
CA VAL A 31 -14.07 13.88 2.41
C VAL A 31 -13.08 14.31 3.48
N PHE A 32 -13.25 13.77 4.68
CA PHE A 32 -12.20 13.70 5.68
C PHE A 32 -11.12 12.85 5.04
N LYS A 33 -10.17 13.49 4.34
CA LYS A 33 -8.95 12.83 3.89
C LYS A 33 -8.24 12.40 5.15
N MET A 34 -8.36 11.11 5.49
CA MET A 34 -7.68 10.56 6.64
C MET A 34 -6.17 10.79 6.45
N PRO A 35 -5.48 11.47 7.37
CA PRO A 35 -4.06 11.76 7.22
C PRO A 35 -3.25 10.46 7.11
N ARG A 36 -2.29 10.42 6.18
CA ARG A 36 -1.39 9.26 6.02
C ARG A 36 -0.43 9.08 7.19
N VAL A 37 -0.16 10.17 7.92
CA VAL A 37 0.81 10.24 9.01
C VAL A 37 0.16 10.84 10.24
N VAL A 38 0.65 10.43 11.40
CA VAL A 38 0.26 11.04 12.67
C VAL A 38 0.79 12.48 12.76
N PRO A 39 0.13 13.39 13.52
CA PRO A 39 0.57 14.78 13.64
C PRO A 39 2.01 14.93 14.19
N ASP A 40 2.35 14.17 15.23
CA ASP A 40 3.70 14.15 15.81
C ASP A 40 4.39 12.80 15.51
N GLN A 41 5.03 12.74 14.35
CA GLN A 41 5.75 11.55 13.89
C GLN A 41 6.98 11.24 14.75
N LYS A 42 7.64 12.27 15.30
CA LYS A 42 8.82 12.11 16.14
C LYS A 42 8.43 11.43 17.46
N SER A 43 7.42 11.95 18.14
CA SER A 43 6.91 11.34 19.37
C SER A 43 6.45 9.89 19.14
N LYS A 44 5.76 9.61 18.02
CA LYS A 44 5.38 8.23 17.66
C LYS A 44 6.59 7.33 17.46
N PHE A 45 7.63 7.80 16.78
CA PHE A 45 8.86 7.04 16.56
C PHE A 45 9.61 6.75 17.88
N GLU A 46 9.69 7.71 18.78
CA GLU A 46 10.44 7.58 20.04
C GLU A 46 9.67 6.76 21.10
N SER A 47 8.34 6.90 21.15
CA SER A 47 7.50 6.32 22.20
C SER A 47 6.93 4.94 21.86
N ASP A 48 6.76 4.59 20.59
CA ASP A 48 6.15 3.31 20.22
C ASP A 48 7.10 2.13 20.43
N GLU A 49 6.61 1.07 21.07
CA GLU A 49 7.39 -0.14 21.36
C GLU A 49 7.98 -0.79 20.11
N LEU A 50 7.25 -0.79 18.98
CA LEU A 50 7.73 -1.40 17.74
C LEU A 50 8.93 -0.62 17.20
N PHE A 51 8.80 0.70 17.06
CA PHE A 51 9.90 1.54 16.58
C PHE A 51 11.10 1.51 17.52
N ARG A 52 10.87 1.49 18.83
CA ARG A 52 11.95 1.40 19.83
C ARG A 52 12.73 0.09 19.79
N ARG A 53 12.07 -1.01 19.40
CA ARG A 53 12.73 -2.31 19.18
C ARG A 53 13.50 -2.34 17.86
N LEU A 54 12.92 -1.78 16.80
CA LEU A 54 13.52 -1.77 15.46
C LEU A 54 14.64 -0.72 15.29
N SER A 55 14.70 0.30 16.14
CA SER A 55 15.70 1.38 16.06
C SER A 55 17.10 0.97 16.55
N ARG A 56 17.22 -0.18 17.21
CA ARG A 56 18.50 -0.73 17.67
C ARG A 56 19.09 -1.65 16.60
N GLU A 57 20.42 -1.67 16.53
CA GLU A 57 21.12 -2.64 15.69
C GLU A 57 20.69 -4.06 16.08
N SER A 58 20.28 -4.83 15.09
CA SER A 58 19.71 -6.15 15.27
C SER A 58 19.94 -7.01 14.02
N GLU A 59 19.84 -8.32 14.20
CA GLU A 59 20.02 -9.26 13.10
C GLU A 59 18.89 -9.11 12.07
N VAL A 60 19.29 -8.98 10.81
CA VAL A 60 18.40 -8.89 9.66
C VAL A 60 18.71 -10.04 8.70
N ARG A 61 17.66 -10.63 8.12
CA ARG A 61 17.80 -11.75 7.18
C ARG A 61 17.04 -11.49 5.88
N TYR A 62 17.65 -11.90 4.76
CA TYR A 62 16.96 -11.95 3.48
C TYR A 62 15.87 -13.03 3.47
N THR A 63 14.65 -12.62 3.11
CA THR A 63 13.46 -13.50 3.18
C THR A 63 12.98 -14.01 1.84
N GLY A 64 13.55 -13.57 0.72
CA GLY A 64 13.13 -14.01 -0.60
C GLY A 64 13.59 -15.41 -1.01
N TYR A 65 12.80 -16.04 -1.88
CA TYR A 65 13.10 -17.34 -2.52
C TYR A 65 13.53 -18.44 -1.53
N ARG A 66 12.85 -18.57 -0.37
CA ARG A 66 13.22 -19.53 0.69
C ARG A 66 13.15 -20.99 0.27
N ASP A 67 12.39 -21.27 -0.80
CA ASP A 67 12.25 -22.57 -1.45
C ASP A 67 13.43 -22.93 -2.37
N ARG A 68 14.35 -22.00 -2.62
CA ARG A 68 15.46 -22.17 -3.57
C ARG A 68 16.80 -22.46 -2.90
N PRO A 69 17.75 -23.09 -3.62
CA PRO A 69 19.12 -23.29 -3.14
C PRO A 69 19.80 -21.97 -2.75
N GLN A 70 20.70 -22.03 -1.77
CA GLN A 70 21.36 -20.84 -1.22
C GLN A 70 22.11 -20.02 -2.27
N GLU A 71 22.79 -20.68 -3.21
CA GLU A 71 23.53 -20.01 -4.30
C GLU A 71 22.58 -19.20 -5.21
N GLU A 72 21.45 -19.78 -5.61
CA GLU A 72 20.44 -19.07 -6.41
C GLU A 72 19.88 -17.86 -5.64
N ARG A 73 19.66 -18.01 -4.33
CA ARG A 73 19.17 -16.92 -3.47
C ARG A 73 20.17 -15.77 -3.36
N GLN A 74 21.47 -16.06 -3.29
CA GLN A 74 22.52 -15.04 -3.25
C GLN A 74 22.53 -14.22 -4.54
N VAL A 75 22.49 -14.88 -5.69
CA VAL A 75 22.46 -14.19 -7.00
C VAL A 75 21.21 -13.33 -7.12
N ARG A 76 20.03 -13.84 -6.74
CA ARG A 76 18.77 -13.08 -6.77
C ARG A 76 18.79 -11.89 -5.83
N PHE A 77 19.33 -12.04 -4.62
CA PHE A 77 19.47 -10.94 -3.67
C PHE A 77 20.37 -9.83 -4.22
N GLN A 78 21.55 -10.19 -4.75
CA GLN A 78 22.48 -9.21 -5.34
C GLN A 78 21.84 -8.48 -6.52
N ASN A 79 21.15 -9.21 -7.41
CA ASN A 79 20.45 -8.60 -8.54
C ASN A 79 19.32 -7.67 -8.09
N GLY A 80 18.49 -8.09 -7.13
CA GLY A 80 17.45 -7.24 -6.55
C GLY A 80 18.01 -5.94 -5.98
N CYS A 81 19.14 -6.02 -5.26
CA CYS A 81 19.82 -4.84 -4.76
C CYS A 81 20.31 -3.91 -5.88
N ARG A 82 20.88 -4.46 -6.95
CA ARG A 82 21.27 -3.65 -8.14
C ARG A 82 20.06 -3.04 -8.85
N GLU A 83 18.91 -3.71 -8.81
CA GLU A 83 17.63 -3.23 -9.33
C GLU A 83 16.93 -2.23 -8.40
N GLY A 84 17.44 -2.01 -7.19
CA GLY A 84 16.94 -1.01 -6.23
C GLY A 84 15.85 -1.52 -5.28
N HIS A 85 15.73 -2.83 -5.07
CA HIS A 85 14.72 -3.37 -4.16
C HIS A 85 15.15 -4.69 -3.51
N THR A 86 14.74 -4.89 -2.26
CA THR A 86 14.94 -6.18 -1.59
C THR A 86 13.88 -6.38 -0.52
N GLU A 87 13.82 -7.59 0.04
CA GLU A 87 12.96 -7.93 1.16
C GLU A 87 13.76 -8.55 2.29
N ILE A 88 13.55 -8.04 3.49
CA ILE A 88 14.27 -8.45 4.68
C ILE A 88 13.31 -8.65 5.85
N ALA A 89 13.76 -9.38 6.86
CA ALA A 89 13.10 -9.44 8.14
C ALA A 89 14.07 -9.16 9.29
N PHE A 90 13.58 -8.41 10.28
CA PHE A 90 14.21 -8.30 11.59
C PHE A 90 14.01 -9.60 12.36
N ALA A 91 15.08 -10.32 12.66
CA ALA A 91 15.00 -11.65 13.29
C ALA A 91 14.37 -11.58 14.70
N ALA A 92 14.62 -10.49 15.43
CA ALA A 92 14.14 -10.30 16.80
C ALA A 92 12.62 -10.11 16.90
N THR A 93 12.00 -9.44 15.93
CA THR A 93 10.56 -9.11 15.96
C THR A 93 9.75 -9.90 14.94
N GLY A 94 10.39 -10.54 13.96
CA GLY A 94 9.73 -11.14 12.81
C GLY A 94 9.11 -10.12 11.86
N THR A 95 9.47 -8.84 11.99
CA THR A 95 8.94 -7.77 11.14
C THR A 95 9.59 -7.86 9.76
N ASN A 96 8.78 -8.06 8.72
CA ASN A 96 9.23 -8.08 7.34
C ASN A 96 9.09 -6.68 6.73
N LEU A 97 10.10 -6.23 6.00
CA LEU A 97 10.09 -4.99 5.25
C LEU A 97 10.50 -5.25 3.80
N GLN A 98 9.74 -4.66 2.88
CA GLN A 98 10.19 -4.48 1.52
C GLN A 98 10.89 -3.13 1.43
N LEU A 99 12.15 -3.17 1.05
CA LEU A 99 12.98 -1.99 0.86
C LEU A 99 13.00 -1.63 -0.62
N VAL A 100 12.93 -0.32 -0.87
CA VAL A 100 13.04 0.26 -2.21
C VAL A 100 13.98 1.44 -2.09
N PHE A 101 14.99 1.49 -2.95
CA PHE A 101 16.07 2.46 -2.92
C PHE A 101 16.57 2.79 -4.32
N GLY A 102 17.40 3.82 -4.43
CA GLY A 102 17.87 4.33 -5.72
C GLY A 102 16.71 4.80 -6.60
N ASN A 103 16.82 4.56 -7.91
CA ASN A 103 15.83 4.97 -8.91
C ASN A 103 14.43 4.36 -8.71
N ALA A 104 14.33 3.22 -8.01
CA ALA A 104 13.04 2.58 -7.72
C ALA A 104 12.23 3.33 -6.66
N SER A 105 12.87 4.21 -5.87
CA SER A 105 12.21 4.98 -4.80
C SER A 105 11.23 6.07 -5.29
N GLY A 106 11.19 6.31 -6.60
CA GLY A 106 10.25 7.21 -7.26
C GLY A 106 10.50 8.68 -6.93
N ASN A 107 9.89 9.17 -5.83
CA ASN A 107 9.85 10.58 -5.47
C ASN A 107 10.88 10.98 -4.40
N TYR A 108 11.64 10.02 -3.87
CA TYR A 108 12.71 10.29 -2.92
C TYR A 108 14.01 10.60 -3.67
N ALA A 109 14.85 11.45 -3.09
CA ALA A 109 16.14 11.76 -3.69
C ALA A 109 16.97 10.47 -3.77
N VAL A 110 17.47 10.16 -4.97
CA VAL A 110 18.39 9.04 -5.18
C VAL A 110 19.70 9.40 -4.48
N ASP A 111 20.03 8.69 -3.40
CA ASP A 111 21.36 8.78 -2.82
C ASP A 111 22.28 7.80 -3.57
N PRO A 112 23.39 8.27 -4.17
CA PRO A 112 24.38 7.37 -4.79
C PRO A 112 24.91 6.28 -3.84
N CYS A 113 24.77 6.46 -2.52
CA CYS A 113 25.22 5.54 -1.49
C CYS A 113 24.10 4.63 -0.92
N ASP A 114 22.91 4.61 -1.53
CA ASP A 114 21.78 3.77 -1.09
C ASP A 114 22.13 2.26 -1.07
N CYS A 115 22.97 1.81 -2.01
CA CYS A 115 23.45 0.43 -2.09
C CYS A 115 24.93 0.41 -2.47
N ASP A 116 25.79 0.19 -1.47
CA ASP A 116 27.25 0.26 -1.61
C ASP A 116 27.88 -1.14 -1.50
N PHE A 117 28.32 -1.67 -2.64
CA PHE A 117 28.97 -2.99 -2.76
C PHE A 117 30.49 -2.94 -2.52
N ASP A 118 31.09 -1.74 -2.47
CA ASP A 118 32.54 -1.57 -2.36
C ASP A 118 32.96 -1.20 -0.93
N LYS A 119 32.01 -0.81 -0.07
CA LYS A 119 32.24 -0.45 1.33
C LYS A 119 32.92 -1.54 2.16
N GLU A 120 32.45 -2.78 2.04
CA GLU A 120 32.96 -3.92 2.82
C GLU A 120 32.93 -5.20 1.98
N HIS A 121 34.09 -5.83 1.79
CA HIS A 121 34.18 -7.04 0.98
C HIS A 121 33.36 -8.18 1.59
N GLY A 122 32.49 -8.78 0.78
CA GLY A 122 31.61 -9.87 1.19
C GLY A 122 30.28 -9.41 1.79
N LYS A 123 29.96 -8.11 1.76
CA LYS A 123 28.65 -7.56 2.11
C LYS A 123 28.05 -6.74 0.98
#